data_AF-A0A8C7TFF1-F1
#
_entry.id   AF-A0A8C7TFF1-F1
#
_cell.length_a   1.000
_cell.length_b   1.000
_cell.length_c   1.000
_cell.angle_alpha   90.00
_cell.angle_beta   90.00
_cell.angle_gamma   90.00
#
_symmetry.space_group_name_H-M   'P 1'
#
loop_
_entity.id
_entity.type
_entity.pdbx_description
1 polymer ?
#
loop_
_entity_poly.entity_id
_entity_poly.type
_entity_poly.pdbx_seq_one_letter_code
_entity_poly.pdbx_strand_id
1 'polypeptide(L)'
;MPSYKEVRNSNRFYYFIKFTLNVYSMLFSLLGLCVLCVGVYAEVERQKNRTLEGVFLAPAVVLILLGLVMFTVSLVGMVGSLRDNKTLLHMFLCVLCVLLFLQAVALIVALIFEKKTSALFQSSIREGIKHYYDDLDFKNILDFVQQKFSCCGGDDYKDWGVNQYHFCNGTGPLACGVPYTCCVPHKVREVVNTLCGYKTLSQQRELLDEVIHVRGCIHAVNLWMGDNVGATIGLCCAIGLPQLMGIMLSCMFWNLLVEMSESMDMVDFKILKRAGFEYSELDLAGAGCCLCLPRDGGYLPLPALDPILSDPDLKPIPIRVQRPLPVQVHKPLAQSLQDLQLSGLRLDEVDIGRKQNKQKRREY
;
A
#
# COMPACT_ATOMS: atom_id res chain seq x y z
N MET A 1 -6.15 39.84 -2.13
CA MET A 1 -6.00 38.93 -0.96
C MET A 1 -7.08 37.87 -1.09
N PRO A 2 -6.75 36.57 -1.04
CA PRO A 2 -7.76 35.51 -1.12
C PRO A 2 -8.77 35.61 0.03
N SER A 3 -10.02 35.23 -0.22
CA SER A 3 -11.10 35.30 0.77
C SER A 3 -10.88 34.25 1.88
N TYR A 4 -11.20 34.57 3.14
CA TYR A 4 -11.12 33.62 4.27
C TYR A 4 -11.84 32.28 3.97
N LYS A 5 -12.93 32.33 3.19
CA LYS A 5 -13.68 31.13 2.76
C LYS A 5 -12.87 30.26 1.79
N GLU A 6 -12.06 30.85 0.92
CA GLU A 6 -11.19 30.15 -0.04
C GLU A 6 -10.04 29.44 0.66
N VAL A 7 -9.35 30.13 1.58
CA VAL A 7 -8.25 29.55 2.37
C VAL A 7 -8.74 28.35 3.21
N ARG A 8 -9.90 28.47 3.87
CA ARG A 8 -10.51 27.38 4.64
C ARG A 8 -10.92 26.20 3.77
N ASN A 9 -11.39 26.45 2.54
CA ASN A 9 -11.75 25.39 1.61
C ASN A 9 -10.51 24.65 1.09
N SER A 10 -9.44 25.37 0.76
CA SER A 10 -8.15 24.80 0.36
C SER A 10 -7.57 23.90 1.46
N ASN A 11 -7.52 24.37 2.70
CA ASN A 11 -7.05 23.57 3.83
C ASN A 11 -7.89 22.30 4.04
N ARG A 12 -9.23 22.40 3.96
CA ARG A 12 -10.11 21.23 4.06
C ARG A 12 -9.86 20.21 2.95
N PHE A 13 -9.67 20.69 1.72
CA PHE A 13 -9.37 19.83 0.57
C PHE A 13 -8.01 19.12 0.74
N TYR A 14 -6.97 19.83 1.16
CA TYR A 14 -5.67 19.23 1.45
C TYR A 14 -5.76 18.12 2.51
N TYR A 15 -6.40 18.38 3.65
CA TYR A 15 -6.57 17.37 4.69
C TYR A 15 -7.41 16.17 4.22
N PHE A 16 -8.43 16.41 3.38
CA PHE A 16 -9.24 15.34 2.80
C PHE A 16 -8.42 14.42 1.89
N ILE A 17 -7.62 14.99 0.98
CA ILE A 17 -6.75 14.20 0.09
C ILE A 17 -5.69 13.45 0.90
N LYS A 18 -5.04 14.12 1.87
CA LYS A 18 -4.06 13.51 2.77
C LYS A 18 -4.65 12.33 3.52
N PHE A 19 -5.82 12.51 4.14
CA PHE A 19 -6.51 11.45 4.87
C PHE A 19 -6.88 10.28 3.95
N THR A 20 -7.43 10.57 2.76
CA THR A 20 -7.86 9.54 1.81
C THR A 20 -6.67 8.72 1.29
N LEU A 21 -5.57 9.37 0.93
CA LEU A 21 -4.34 8.70 0.48
C LEU A 21 -3.70 7.86 1.60
N ASN A 22 -3.69 8.37 2.82
CA ASN A 22 -3.18 7.64 3.98
C ASN A 22 -4.03 6.39 4.29
N VAL A 23 -5.36 6.52 4.27
CA VAL A 23 -6.29 5.39 4.46
C VAL A 23 -6.11 4.36 3.35
N TYR A 24 -6.05 4.79 2.08
CA TYR A 24 -5.74 3.92 0.95
C TYR A 24 -4.45 3.13 1.18
N SER A 25 -3.35 3.83 1.48
CA SER A 25 -2.04 3.21 1.68
C SER A 25 -2.02 2.26 2.89
N MET A 26 -2.73 2.61 3.97
CA MET A 26 -2.86 1.74 5.15
C MET A 26 -3.63 0.45 4.85
N LEU A 27 -4.71 0.54 4.07
CA LEU A 27 -5.49 -0.64 3.66
C LEU A 27 -4.65 -1.59 2.80
N PHE A 28 -3.95 -1.07 1.79
CA PHE A 28 -3.08 -1.90 0.93
C PHE A 28 -1.86 -2.44 1.68
N SER A 29 -1.34 -1.70 2.66
CA SER A 29 -0.28 -2.20 3.54
C SER A 29 -0.77 -3.38 4.39
N LEU A 30 -1.96 -3.28 4.99
CA LEU A 30 -2.54 -4.37 5.77
C LEU A 30 -2.84 -5.60 4.89
N LEU A 31 -3.42 -5.40 3.70
CA LEU A 31 -3.66 -6.47 2.74
C LEU A 31 -2.35 -7.14 2.30
N GLY A 32 -1.31 -6.34 1.98
CA GLY A 32 0.01 -6.83 1.63
C GLY A 32 0.64 -7.66 2.75
N LEU A 33 0.51 -7.21 4.00
CA LEU A 33 0.98 -7.94 5.18
C LEU A 33 0.22 -9.26 5.37
N CYS A 34 -1.11 -9.26 5.22
CA CYS A 34 -1.91 -10.49 5.29
C CYS A 34 -1.48 -11.50 4.22
N VAL A 35 -1.33 -11.06 2.97
CA VAL A 35 -0.88 -11.92 1.86
C VAL A 35 0.53 -12.45 2.12
N LEU A 36 1.44 -11.62 2.62
CA LEU A 36 2.79 -12.01 3.00
C LEU A 36 2.78 -13.08 4.11
N CYS A 37 2.00 -12.88 5.18
CA CYS A 37 1.86 -13.86 6.26
C CYS A 37 1.30 -15.20 5.76
N VAL A 38 0.27 -15.17 4.90
CA VAL A 38 -0.29 -16.39 4.29
C VAL A 38 0.75 -17.08 3.39
N GLY A 39 1.50 -16.33 2.58
CA GLY A 39 2.56 -16.87 1.73
C GLY A 39 3.68 -17.52 2.55
N VAL A 40 4.15 -16.87 3.62
CA VAL A 40 5.17 -17.42 4.53
C VAL A 40 4.64 -18.66 5.23
N TYR A 41 3.40 -18.65 5.72
CA TYR A 41 2.78 -19.81 6.34
C TYR A 41 2.70 -21.00 5.38
N ALA A 42 2.26 -20.76 4.14
CA ALA A 42 2.17 -21.80 3.11
C ALA A 42 3.54 -22.38 2.74
N GLU A 43 4.58 -21.55 2.58
CA GLU A 43 5.95 -22.06 2.34
C GLU A 43 6.48 -22.86 3.54
N VAL A 44 6.23 -22.43 4.79
CA VAL A 44 6.69 -23.19 5.97
C VAL A 44 6.05 -24.57 6.04
N GLU A 45 4.74 -24.67 5.78
CA GLU A 45 4.04 -25.96 5.78
C GLU A 45 4.52 -26.85 4.61
N ARG A 46 4.80 -26.25 3.45
CA ARG A 46 5.40 -26.92 2.30
C ARG A 46 6.78 -27.50 2.63
N GLN A 47 7.67 -26.71 3.25
CA GLN A 47 9.02 -27.15 3.64
C GLN A 47 9.00 -28.26 4.70
N LYS A 48 8.02 -28.23 5.61
CA LYS A 48 7.85 -29.25 6.66
C LYS A 48 7.41 -30.60 6.09
N ASN A 49 6.63 -30.60 5.01
CA ASN A 49 5.95 -31.79 4.50
C ASN A 49 6.67 -32.56 3.38
N ARG A 50 7.78 -32.08 2.78
CA ARG A 50 8.86 -32.90 2.18
C ARG A 50 9.99 -32.11 1.50
N THR A 51 11.16 -32.74 1.57
CA THR A 51 12.38 -32.61 0.75
C THR A 51 12.11 -32.68 -0.76
N LEU A 52 12.30 -31.60 -1.53
CA LEU A 52 12.93 -31.66 -2.85
C LEU A 52 13.19 -30.25 -3.42
N GLU A 53 14.42 -30.07 -3.88
CA GLU A 53 14.94 -28.95 -4.65
C GLU A 53 14.27 -28.89 -6.03
N GLY A 54 13.05 -28.40 -6.08
CA GLY A 54 12.39 -28.04 -7.33
C GLY A 54 12.33 -26.53 -7.45
N VAL A 55 13.02 -25.95 -8.44
CA VAL A 55 12.84 -24.55 -8.88
C VAL A 55 11.50 -24.41 -9.61
N PHE A 56 10.43 -24.91 -9.00
CA PHE A 56 9.08 -24.53 -9.38
C PHE A 56 8.78 -23.24 -8.62
N LEU A 57 8.33 -22.20 -9.34
CA LEU A 57 7.72 -21.02 -8.73
C LEU A 57 6.45 -21.50 -8.02
N ALA A 58 6.61 -21.99 -6.80
CA ALA A 58 5.50 -22.45 -5.99
C ALA A 58 4.51 -21.29 -5.82
N PRO A 59 3.20 -21.55 -5.85
CA PRO A 59 2.19 -20.52 -5.61
C PRO A 59 2.48 -19.70 -4.35
N ALA A 60 3.03 -20.33 -3.31
CA ALA A 60 3.40 -19.66 -2.06
C ALA A 60 4.59 -18.67 -2.22
N VAL A 61 5.66 -19.00 -2.96
CA VAL A 61 6.72 -18.02 -3.32
C VAL A 61 6.14 -16.80 -4.04
N VAL A 62 5.20 -17.00 -4.97
CA VAL A 62 4.55 -15.89 -5.70
C VAL A 62 3.75 -15.01 -4.73
N LEU A 63 3.02 -15.60 -3.78
CA LEU A 63 2.31 -14.86 -2.74
C LEU A 63 3.25 -14.07 -1.82
N ILE A 64 4.41 -14.63 -1.45
CA ILE A 64 5.43 -13.93 -0.66
C ILE A 64 5.95 -12.71 -1.43
N LEU A 65 6.37 -12.89 -2.69
CA LEU A 65 6.89 -11.79 -3.50
C LEU A 65 5.84 -10.70 -3.71
N LEU A 66 4.60 -11.08 -4.05
CA LEU A 66 3.49 -10.17 -4.23
C LEU A 66 3.18 -9.41 -2.92
N GLY A 67 3.06 -10.11 -1.80
CA GLY A 67 2.80 -9.54 -0.49
C GLY A 67 3.89 -8.56 -0.04
N LEU A 68 5.16 -8.91 -0.25
CA LEU A 68 6.30 -8.06 0.08
C LEU A 68 6.30 -6.76 -0.74
N VAL A 69 6.09 -6.85 -2.05
CA VAL A 69 6.01 -5.66 -2.93
C VAL A 69 4.81 -4.80 -2.53
N MET A 70 3.62 -5.39 -2.35
CA MET A 70 2.43 -4.64 -1.95
C MET A 70 2.63 -3.93 -0.59
N PHE A 71 3.18 -4.63 0.41
CA PHE A 71 3.43 -4.06 1.73
C PHE A 71 4.44 -2.91 1.70
N THR A 72 5.59 -3.11 1.05
CA THR A 72 6.66 -2.12 1.00
C THR A 72 6.25 -0.86 0.24
N VAL A 73 5.64 -1.01 -0.95
CA VAL A 73 5.16 0.12 -1.75
C VAL A 73 4.09 0.91 -0.99
N SER A 74 3.16 0.22 -0.34
CA SER A 74 2.10 0.87 0.45
C SER A 74 2.64 1.56 1.71
N LEU A 75 3.66 0.98 2.36
CA LEU A 75 4.36 1.59 3.48
C LEU A 75 5.05 2.90 3.06
N VAL A 76 5.69 2.92 1.88
CA VAL A 76 6.28 4.14 1.32
C VAL A 76 5.21 5.20 1.04
N GLY A 77 4.06 4.83 0.47
CA GLY A 77 2.93 5.74 0.25
C GLY A 77 2.39 6.34 1.57
N MET A 78 2.23 5.50 2.59
CA MET A 78 1.77 5.91 3.92
C MET A 78 2.77 6.88 4.59
N VAL A 79 4.06 6.52 4.63
CA VAL A 79 5.10 7.38 5.23
C VAL A 79 5.25 8.68 4.45
N GLY A 80 5.18 8.62 3.11
CA GLY A 80 5.21 9.81 2.25
C GLY A 80 4.05 10.77 2.53
N SER A 81 2.85 10.23 2.75
CA SER A 81 1.66 11.02 3.12
C SER A 81 1.74 11.61 4.52
N LEU A 82 2.19 10.83 5.52
CA LEU A 82 2.28 11.29 6.91
C LEU A 82 3.39 12.34 7.12
N ARG A 83 4.53 12.16 6.44
CA ARG A 83 5.69 13.06 6.55
C ARG A 83 5.63 14.26 5.61
N ASP A 84 4.59 14.36 4.77
CA ASP A 84 4.50 15.33 3.68
C ASP A 84 5.79 15.36 2.82
N ASN A 85 6.46 14.21 2.71
CA ASN A 85 7.72 14.09 2.02
C ASN A 85 7.45 13.89 0.54
N LYS A 86 7.64 14.97 -0.21
CA LYS A 86 7.53 15.00 -1.66
C LYS A 86 8.25 13.78 -2.25
N THR A 87 9.57 13.65 -2.08
CA THR A 87 10.36 12.64 -2.79
C THR A 87 9.82 11.22 -2.60
N LEU A 88 9.40 10.85 -1.39
CA LEU A 88 8.78 9.53 -1.14
C LEU A 88 7.45 9.35 -1.89
N LEU A 89 6.62 10.39 -1.93
CA LEU A 89 5.36 10.38 -2.67
C LEU A 89 5.57 10.28 -4.19
N HIS A 90 6.59 10.95 -4.74
CA HIS A 90 6.95 10.80 -6.15
C HIS A 90 7.45 9.40 -6.48
N MET A 91 8.27 8.82 -5.61
CA MET A 91 8.71 7.43 -5.76
C MET A 91 7.52 6.46 -5.73
N PHE A 92 6.58 6.65 -4.80
CA PHE A 92 5.34 5.87 -4.74
C PHE A 92 4.53 5.98 -6.03
N LEU A 93 4.31 7.21 -6.54
CA LEU A 93 3.62 7.44 -7.80
C LEU A 93 4.31 6.76 -8.99
N CYS A 94 5.63 6.90 -9.09
CA CYS A 94 6.44 6.29 -10.16
C CYS A 94 6.32 4.75 -10.14
N VAL A 95 6.43 4.14 -8.96
CA VAL A 95 6.29 2.68 -8.82
C VAL A 95 4.89 2.22 -9.21
N LEU A 96 3.83 2.92 -8.80
CA LEU A 96 2.46 2.58 -9.23
C LEU A 96 2.28 2.67 -10.74
N CYS A 97 2.85 3.70 -11.39
CA CYS A 97 2.82 3.84 -12.85
C CYS A 97 3.58 2.71 -13.56
N VAL A 98 4.77 2.34 -13.06
CA VAL A 98 5.56 1.23 -13.61
C VAL A 98 4.81 -0.10 -13.47
N LEU A 99 4.23 -0.37 -12.31
CA LEU A 99 3.42 -1.58 -12.10
C LEU A 99 2.21 -1.62 -13.06
N LEU A 100 1.55 -0.49 -13.30
CA LEU A 100 0.40 -0.42 -14.19
C LEU A 100 0.83 -0.67 -15.65
N PHE A 101 1.97 -0.10 -16.04
CA PHE A 101 2.57 -0.35 -17.35
C PHE A 101 2.94 -1.82 -17.54
N LEU A 102 3.60 -2.45 -16.55
CA LEU A 102 3.94 -3.87 -16.59
C LEU A 102 2.69 -4.74 -16.71
N GLN A 103 1.62 -4.40 -15.99
CA GLN A 103 0.36 -5.12 -16.07
C GLN A 103 -0.31 -4.98 -17.44
N ALA A 104 -0.31 -3.77 -18.02
CA ALA A 104 -0.83 -3.54 -19.36
C ALA A 104 -0.04 -4.32 -20.42
N VAL A 105 1.30 -4.31 -20.34
CA VAL A 105 2.16 -5.09 -21.24
C VAL A 105 1.89 -6.59 -21.10
N ALA A 106 1.80 -7.12 -19.88
CA ALA A 106 1.49 -8.52 -19.63
C ALA A 106 0.13 -8.91 -20.22
N LEU A 107 -0.90 -8.07 -20.06
CA LEU A 107 -2.22 -8.28 -20.64
C LEU A 107 -2.17 -8.29 -22.17
N ILE A 108 -1.51 -7.31 -22.79
CA ILE A 108 -1.37 -7.22 -24.25
C ILE A 108 -0.63 -8.44 -24.80
N VAL A 109 0.47 -8.86 -24.15
CA VAL A 109 1.22 -10.06 -24.55
C VAL A 109 0.37 -11.32 -24.42
N ALA A 110 -0.42 -11.44 -23.35
CA ALA A 110 -1.33 -12.57 -23.17
C ALA A 110 -2.38 -12.67 -24.28
N LEU A 111 -2.89 -11.54 -24.76
CA LEU A 111 -3.88 -11.48 -25.84
C LEU A 111 -3.27 -11.71 -27.23
N ILE A 112 -2.15 -11.07 -27.56
CA ILE A 112 -1.54 -11.16 -28.90
C ILE A 112 -0.87 -12.53 -29.11
N PHE A 113 -0.18 -13.04 -28.09
CA PHE A 113 0.63 -14.25 -28.17
C PHE A 113 -0.02 -15.44 -27.46
N GLU A 114 -1.35 -15.59 -27.59
CA GLU A 114 -2.14 -16.63 -26.92
C GLU A 114 -1.54 -18.02 -27.05
N LYS A 115 -1.06 -18.40 -28.25
CA LYS A 115 -0.44 -19.71 -28.48
C LYS A 115 0.83 -19.92 -27.67
N LYS A 116 1.67 -18.87 -27.56
CA LYS A 116 2.93 -18.95 -26.80
C LYS A 116 2.65 -18.92 -25.30
N THR A 117 1.74 -18.07 -24.84
CA THR A 117 1.36 -18.03 -23.43
C THR A 117 0.71 -19.32 -22.98
N SER A 118 -0.21 -19.89 -23.79
CA SER A 118 -0.82 -21.20 -23.53
C SER A 118 0.23 -22.32 -23.46
N ALA A 119 1.22 -22.32 -24.35
CA ALA A 119 2.31 -23.30 -24.30
C ALA A 119 3.18 -23.19 -23.03
N LEU A 120 3.43 -21.96 -22.54
CA LEU A 120 4.11 -21.74 -21.27
C LEU A 120 3.28 -22.29 -20.10
N PHE A 121 1.97 -22.00 -20.06
CA PHE A 121 1.08 -22.55 -19.04
C PHE A 121 1.00 -24.07 -19.10
N GLN A 122 0.94 -24.66 -20.30
CA GLN A 122 0.94 -26.11 -20.49
C GLN A 122 2.20 -26.75 -19.91
N SER A 123 3.38 -26.17 -20.18
CA SER A 123 4.65 -26.67 -19.61
C SER A 123 4.63 -26.61 -18.08
N SER A 124 4.15 -25.51 -17.50
CA SER A 124 4.07 -25.35 -16.05
C SER A 124 3.08 -26.33 -15.42
N ILE A 125 1.89 -26.49 -15.99
CA ILE A 125 0.88 -27.44 -15.50
C ILE A 125 1.39 -28.87 -15.63
N ARG A 126 2.07 -29.22 -16.73
CA ARG A 126 2.62 -30.55 -16.95
C ARG A 126 3.70 -30.92 -15.92
N GLU A 127 4.58 -29.97 -15.57
CA GLU A 127 5.56 -30.20 -14.49
C GLU A 127 4.88 -30.29 -13.11
N GLY A 128 3.79 -29.54 -12.89
CA GLY A 128 2.95 -29.70 -11.70
C GLY A 128 2.28 -31.09 -11.63
N ILE A 129 1.74 -31.59 -12.74
CA ILE A 129 1.12 -32.92 -12.83
C ILE A 129 2.12 -34.01 -12.47
N LYS A 130 3.39 -33.88 -12.85
CA LYS A 130 4.45 -34.83 -12.47
C LYS A 130 4.60 -34.97 -10.95
N HIS A 131 4.47 -33.86 -10.20
CA HIS A 131 4.57 -33.81 -8.73
C HIS A 131 3.20 -33.73 -8.04
N TYR A 132 2.12 -34.11 -8.71
CA TYR A 132 0.74 -33.91 -8.24
C TYR A 132 0.43 -34.54 -6.87
N TYR A 133 1.08 -35.65 -6.49
CA TYR A 133 0.88 -36.25 -5.16
C TYR A 133 1.89 -35.77 -4.11
N ASP A 134 2.94 -35.08 -4.54
CA ASP A 134 3.97 -34.52 -3.66
C ASP A 134 3.63 -33.08 -3.24
N ASP A 135 2.94 -32.33 -4.11
CA ASP A 135 2.48 -30.95 -3.87
C ASP A 135 0.96 -30.90 -3.65
N LEU A 136 0.55 -30.84 -2.38
CA LEU A 136 -0.86 -30.80 -1.99
C LEU A 136 -1.55 -29.50 -2.43
N ASP A 137 -0.83 -28.38 -2.53
CA ASP A 137 -1.38 -27.09 -2.95
C ASP A 137 -1.70 -27.14 -4.44
N PHE A 138 -0.75 -27.60 -5.26
CA PHE A 138 -0.98 -27.82 -6.68
C PHE A 138 -2.12 -28.80 -6.92
N LYS A 139 -2.14 -29.91 -6.16
CA LYS A 139 -3.25 -30.89 -6.21
C LYS A 139 -4.60 -30.23 -5.98
N ASN A 140 -4.75 -29.49 -4.88
CA ASN A 140 -6.03 -28.85 -4.53
C ASN A 140 -6.46 -27.83 -5.59
N ILE A 141 -5.53 -27.06 -6.15
CA ILE A 141 -5.81 -26.08 -7.21
C ILE A 141 -6.24 -26.80 -8.50
N LEU A 142 -5.49 -27.81 -8.94
CA LEU A 142 -5.82 -28.54 -10.17
C LEU A 142 -7.14 -29.31 -10.02
N ASP A 143 -7.38 -29.93 -8.87
CA ASP A 143 -8.62 -30.63 -8.55
C ASP A 143 -9.83 -29.67 -8.60
N PHE A 144 -9.68 -28.48 -8.01
CA PHE A 144 -10.69 -27.43 -8.09
C PHE A 144 -10.94 -26.99 -9.53
N VAL A 145 -9.89 -26.72 -10.31
CA VAL A 145 -10.01 -26.28 -11.71
C VAL A 145 -10.70 -27.34 -12.56
N GLN A 146 -10.30 -28.61 -12.43
CA GLN A 146 -10.87 -29.72 -13.18
C GLN A 146 -12.36 -29.90 -12.91
N GLN A 147 -12.75 -29.84 -11.63
CA GLN A 147 -14.17 -29.91 -11.24
C GLN A 147 -14.95 -28.67 -11.63
N LYS A 148 -14.38 -27.47 -11.45
CA LYS A 148 -15.07 -26.20 -11.67
C LYS A 148 -15.31 -25.91 -13.15
N PHE A 149 -14.37 -26.28 -14.01
CA PHE A 149 -14.40 -26.01 -15.45
C PHE A 149 -14.65 -27.26 -16.30
N SER A 150 -14.96 -28.41 -15.67
CA SER A 150 -15.27 -29.67 -16.34
C SER A 150 -14.22 -30.03 -17.40
N CYS A 151 -12.97 -30.11 -16.95
CA CYS A 151 -11.79 -30.30 -17.79
C CYS A 151 -10.83 -31.32 -17.16
N CYS A 152 -9.87 -31.81 -17.93
CA CYS A 152 -8.84 -32.74 -17.45
C CYS A 152 -7.46 -32.43 -18.06
N GLY A 153 -6.42 -32.55 -17.22
CA GLY A 153 -5.05 -32.21 -17.62
C GLY A 153 -4.83 -30.71 -17.83
N GLY A 154 -3.78 -30.34 -18.58
CA GLY A 154 -3.50 -28.96 -18.94
C GLY A 154 -4.08 -28.61 -20.30
N ASP A 155 -3.60 -29.31 -21.33
CA ASP A 155 -4.03 -29.20 -22.72
C ASP A 155 -4.89 -30.41 -23.15
N ASP A 156 -4.58 -31.59 -22.61
CA ASP A 156 -5.33 -32.83 -22.89
C ASP A 156 -5.33 -33.77 -21.67
N TYR A 157 -6.30 -34.68 -21.58
CA TYR A 157 -6.34 -35.71 -20.53
C TYR A 157 -5.11 -36.62 -20.56
N LYS A 158 -4.45 -36.75 -21.73
CA LYS A 158 -3.20 -37.51 -21.88
C LYS A 158 -2.01 -36.90 -21.14
N ASP A 159 -2.10 -35.65 -20.68
CA ASP A 159 -1.05 -35.01 -19.88
C ASP A 159 -0.74 -35.79 -18.60
N TRP A 160 -1.71 -36.55 -18.08
CA TRP A 160 -1.52 -37.45 -16.93
C TRP A 160 -0.48 -38.54 -17.15
N GLY A 161 -0.10 -38.83 -18.40
CA GLY A 161 0.91 -39.83 -18.72
C GLY A 161 2.32 -39.51 -18.21
N VAL A 162 2.60 -38.27 -17.79
CA VAL A 162 3.89 -37.92 -17.17
C VAL A 162 3.96 -38.18 -15.67
N ASN A 163 2.82 -38.40 -15.00
CA ASN A 163 2.80 -38.63 -13.58
C ASN A 163 3.17 -40.10 -13.26
N GLN A 164 4.02 -40.30 -12.26
CA GLN A 164 4.53 -41.61 -11.84
C GLN A 164 3.46 -42.59 -11.32
N TYR A 165 2.23 -42.17 -11.05
CA TYR A 165 1.14 -43.07 -10.65
C TYR A 165 0.16 -43.37 -11.79
N HIS A 166 0.07 -42.47 -12.77
CA HIS A 166 -0.90 -42.52 -13.88
C HIS A 166 -0.29 -42.96 -15.21
N PHE A 167 1.04 -42.99 -15.33
CA PHE A 167 1.74 -43.48 -16.52
C PHE A 167 1.36 -44.95 -16.84
N CYS A 168 1.18 -45.27 -18.13
CA CYS A 168 0.64 -46.57 -18.55
C CYS A 168 1.59 -47.76 -18.33
N ASN A 169 2.89 -47.52 -18.17
CA ASN A 169 3.87 -48.57 -17.85
C ASN A 169 3.97 -48.84 -16.34
N GLY A 170 3.13 -48.20 -15.52
CA GLY A 170 3.04 -48.44 -14.10
C GLY A 170 2.31 -49.73 -13.76
N THR A 171 2.65 -50.32 -12.62
CA THR A 171 1.99 -51.52 -12.07
C THR A 171 0.91 -51.19 -11.05
N GLY A 172 0.72 -49.90 -10.73
CA GLY A 172 -0.24 -49.44 -9.74
C GLY A 172 -1.70 -49.49 -10.22
N PRO A 173 -2.67 -49.45 -9.29
CA PRO A 173 -4.11 -49.48 -9.64
C PRO A 173 -4.58 -48.25 -10.43
N LEU A 174 -3.84 -47.14 -10.34
CA LEU A 174 -4.10 -45.88 -11.06
C LEU A 174 -3.40 -45.84 -12.43
N ALA A 175 -2.61 -46.85 -12.78
CA ALA A 175 -1.82 -46.84 -14.00
C ALA A 175 -2.70 -46.76 -15.25
N CYS A 176 -2.22 -45.97 -16.22
CA CYS A 176 -2.93 -45.66 -17.45
C CYS A 176 -4.30 -44.99 -17.23
N GLY A 177 -4.48 -44.28 -16.11
CA GLY A 177 -5.72 -43.58 -15.77
C GLY A 177 -5.56 -42.09 -15.48
N VAL A 178 -6.68 -41.45 -15.19
CA VAL A 178 -6.76 -40.05 -14.75
C VAL A 178 -7.37 -39.99 -13.34
N PRO A 179 -7.14 -38.94 -12.54
CA PRO A 179 -7.78 -38.81 -11.24
C PRO A 179 -9.30 -38.65 -11.38
N TYR A 180 -10.00 -38.94 -10.28
CA TYR A 180 -11.46 -38.89 -10.22
C TYR A 180 -12.05 -37.49 -10.48
N THR A 181 -11.25 -36.44 -10.32
CA THR A 181 -11.64 -35.04 -10.62
C THR A 181 -11.91 -34.80 -12.09
N CYS A 182 -11.40 -35.67 -12.97
CA CYS A 182 -11.71 -35.66 -14.39
C CYS A 182 -13.00 -36.42 -14.75
N CYS A 183 -13.64 -37.11 -13.81
CA CYS A 183 -14.83 -37.93 -14.07
C CYS A 183 -16.07 -37.07 -14.35
N VAL A 184 -16.86 -37.49 -15.34
CA VAL A 184 -18.18 -36.90 -15.59
C VAL A 184 -19.20 -37.45 -14.59
N PRO A 185 -19.95 -36.61 -13.87
CA PRO A 185 -21.05 -37.08 -13.03
C PRO A 185 -22.27 -37.46 -13.90
N HIS A 186 -22.71 -38.72 -13.83
CA HIS A 186 -23.86 -39.21 -14.62
C HIS A 186 -25.22 -38.61 -14.19
N LYS A 187 -25.40 -38.18 -12.93
CA LYS A 187 -26.59 -37.46 -12.45
C LYS A 187 -26.28 -36.41 -11.39
N VAL A 188 -27.14 -35.41 -11.30
CA VAL A 188 -27.11 -34.40 -10.24
C VAL A 188 -27.37 -35.08 -8.88
N ARG A 189 -26.36 -35.10 -8.00
CA ARG A 189 -26.32 -35.75 -6.66
C ARG A 189 -26.00 -37.26 -6.60
N GLU A 190 -25.55 -37.89 -7.68
CA GLU A 190 -24.97 -39.24 -7.58
C GLU A 190 -23.50 -39.18 -7.14
N VAL A 191 -23.06 -40.20 -6.38
CA VAL A 191 -21.66 -40.36 -6.00
C VAL A 191 -20.86 -40.66 -7.25
N VAL A 192 -19.89 -39.79 -7.57
CA VAL A 192 -19.00 -40.00 -8.71
C VAL A 192 -18.24 -41.32 -8.55
N ASN A 193 -18.20 -42.13 -9.61
CA ASN A 193 -17.41 -43.34 -9.63
C ASN A 193 -15.92 -42.95 -9.59
N THR A 194 -15.27 -43.16 -8.45
CA THR A 194 -13.86 -42.81 -8.25
C THR A 194 -12.90 -43.63 -9.11
N LEU A 195 -13.37 -44.73 -9.70
CA LEU A 195 -12.62 -45.55 -10.66
C LEU A 195 -12.95 -45.26 -12.13
N CYS A 196 -13.73 -44.20 -12.45
CA CYS A 196 -14.08 -43.90 -13.85
C CYS A 196 -12.83 -43.70 -14.74
N GLY A 197 -11.74 -43.20 -14.15
CA GLY A 197 -10.52 -42.87 -14.86
C GLY A 197 -9.65 -44.08 -15.21
N TYR A 198 -10.01 -45.30 -14.80
CA TYR A 198 -9.17 -46.49 -14.99
C TYR A 198 -8.97 -46.84 -16.47
N LYS A 199 -7.71 -47.01 -16.89
CA LYS A 199 -7.27 -47.35 -18.27
C LYS A 199 -7.72 -46.38 -19.38
N THR A 200 -8.15 -45.18 -19.01
CA THR A 200 -8.65 -44.17 -19.95
C THR A 200 -7.57 -43.62 -20.89
N LEU A 201 -6.29 -43.55 -20.48
CA LEU A 201 -5.22 -43.01 -21.33
C LEU A 201 -4.97 -43.85 -22.60
N SER A 202 -5.32 -45.13 -22.57
CA SER A 202 -5.18 -46.06 -23.70
C SER A 202 -6.35 -46.01 -24.69
N GLN A 203 -7.46 -45.38 -24.31
CA GLN A 203 -8.69 -45.39 -25.09
C GLN A 203 -8.79 -44.16 -26.01
N GLN A 204 -9.60 -44.28 -27.06
CA GLN A 204 -9.83 -43.20 -28.02
C GLN A 204 -10.83 -42.18 -27.47
N ARG A 205 -10.65 -40.90 -27.84
CA ARG A 205 -11.43 -39.77 -27.33
C ARG A 205 -12.94 -39.96 -27.43
N GLU A 206 -13.42 -40.51 -28.55
CA GLU A 206 -14.85 -40.71 -28.84
C GLU A 206 -15.54 -41.66 -27.85
N LEU A 207 -14.80 -42.62 -27.29
CA LEU A 207 -15.33 -43.58 -26.32
C LEU A 207 -15.41 -43.00 -24.90
N LEU A 208 -14.74 -41.86 -24.66
CA LEU A 208 -14.51 -41.28 -23.34
C LEU A 208 -15.35 -40.06 -23.03
N ASP A 209 -16.07 -39.52 -24.02
CA ASP A 209 -16.77 -38.24 -23.94
C ASP A 209 -17.82 -38.20 -22.83
N GLU A 210 -18.45 -39.33 -22.52
CA GLU A 210 -19.43 -39.47 -21.43
C GLU A 210 -18.84 -40.00 -20.10
N VAL A 211 -17.56 -40.37 -20.08
CA VAL A 211 -16.90 -40.99 -18.91
C VAL A 211 -15.99 -39.99 -18.21
N ILE A 212 -15.16 -39.27 -18.98
CA ILE A 212 -14.23 -38.25 -18.47
C ILE A 212 -14.30 -36.97 -19.29
N HIS A 213 -13.92 -35.87 -18.66
CA HIS A 213 -13.72 -34.60 -19.33
C HIS A 213 -12.46 -34.66 -20.21
N VAL A 214 -12.59 -34.96 -21.50
CA VAL A 214 -11.46 -35.11 -22.45
C VAL A 214 -10.78 -33.79 -22.86
N ARG A 215 -11.30 -32.66 -22.39
CA ARG A 215 -10.87 -31.32 -22.77
C ARG A 215 -9.83 -30.78 -21.79
N GLY A 216 -8.76 -30.18 -22.31
CA GLY A 216 -7.77 -29.48 -21.49
C GLY A 216 -8.30 -28.28 -20.72
N CYS A 217 -7.79 -28.10 -19.50
CA CYS A 217 -8.21 -27.02 -18.62
C CYS A 217 -7.81 -25.62 -19.09
N ILE A 218 -6.67 -25.46 -19.76
CA ILE A 218 -6.28 -24.15 -20.32
C ILE A 218 -7.34 -23.67 -21.31
N HIS A 219 -7.74 -24.57 -22.23
CA HIS A 219 -8.76 -24.25 -23.22
C HIS A 219 -10.14 -24.05 -22.58
N ALA A 220 -10.51 -24.84 -21.57
CA ALA A 220 -11.79 -24.70 -20.86
C ALA A 220 -11.90 -23.35 -20.14
N VAL A 221 -10.84 -22.92 -19.45
CA VAL A 221 -10.79 -21.63 -18.76
C VAL A 221 -10.87 -20.47 -19.76
N ASN A 222 -10.15 -20.55 -20.88
CA ASN A 222 -10.20 -19.51 -21.91
C ASN A 222 -11.61 -19.35 -22.51
N LEU A 223 -12.32 -20.45 -22.80
CA LEU A 223 -13.72 -20.34 -23.24
C LEU A 223 -14.62 -19.78 -22.15
N TRP A 224 -14.46 -20.22 -20.91
CA TRP A 224 -15.26 -19.68 -19.81
C TRP A 224 -15.09 -18.17 -19.66
N MET A 225 -13.86 -17.66 -19.79
CA MET A 225 -13.60 -16.21 -19.77
C MET A 225 -14.26 -15.47 -20.95
N GLY A 226 -14.31 -16.10 -22.12
CA GLY A 226 -14.98 -15.56 -23.31
C GLY A 226 -16.50 -15.54 -23.18
N ASP A 227 -17.08 -16.61 -22.63
CA ASP A 227 -18.54 -16.73 -22.45
C ASP A 227 -19.04 -15.86 -21.28
N ASN A 228 -18.19 -15.63 -20.27
CA ASN A 228 -18.49 -14.84 -19.07
C ASN A 228 -17.76 -13.48 -19.09
N VAL A 229 -17.95 -12.71 -20.17
CA VAL A 229 -17.32 -11.39 -20.34
C VAL A 229 -17.51 -10.48 -19.14
N GLY A 230 -18.68 -10.51 -18.48
CA GLY A 230 -18.95 -9.72 -17.28
C GLY A 230 -18.02 -10.05 -16.10
N ALA A 231 -17.75 -11.34 -15.86
CA ALA A 231 -16.81 -11.77 -14.82
C ALA A 231 -15.36 -11.39 -15.18
N THR A 232 -14.99 -11.54 -16.46
CA THR A 232 -13.67 -11.17 -16.99
C THR A 232 -13.41 -9.67 -16.84
N ILE A 233 -14.35 -8.82 -17.25
CA ILE A 233 -14.25 -7.36 -17.05
C ILE A 233 -14.17 -7.04 -15.55
N GLY A 234 -14.99 -7.69 -14.72
CA GLY A 234 -14.98 -7.51 -13.27
C GLY A 234 -13.60 -7.79 -12.66
N LEU A 235 -12.94 -8.88 -13.07
CA LEU A 235 -11.58 -9.22 -12.62
C LEU A 235 -10.55 -8.17 -13.08
N CYS A 236 -10.59 -7.75 -14.34
CA CYS A 236 -9.71 -6.70 -14.86
C CYS A 236 -9.90 -5.37 -14.11
N CYS A 237 -11.14 -4.97 -13.84
CA CYS A 237 -11.46 -3.77 -13.08
C CYS A 237 -11.02 -3.87 -11.61
N ALA A 238 -11.18 -5.03 -10.98
CA ALA A 238 -10.77 -5.25 -9.60
C ALA A 238 -9.27 -5.07 -9.38
N ILE A 239 -8.45 -5.39 -10.40
CA ILE A 239 -6.99 -5.20 -10.32
C ILE A 239 -6.60 -3.78 -10.77
N GLY A 240 -7.17 -3.27 -11.87
CA GLY A 240 -6.77 -1.99 -12.46
C GLY A 240 -7.29 -0.75 -11.74
N LEU A 241 -8.55 -0.73 -11.30
CA LEU A 241 -9.18 0.46 -10.71
C LEU A 241 -8.51 0.92 -9.41
N PRO A 242 -8.15 0.03 -8.46
CA PRO A 242 -7.50 0.48 -7.23
C PRO A 242 -6.13 1.12 -7.50
N GLN A 243 -5.42 0.66 -8.52
CA GLN A 243 -4.13 1.21 -8.92
C GLN A 243 -4.29 2.59 -9.58
N LEU A 244 -5.27 2.74 -10.49
CA LEU A 244 -5.62 4.03 -11.06
C LEU A 244 -6.03 5.04 -9.99
N MET A 245 -6.84 4.61 -9.01
CA MET A 245 -7.22 5.45 -7.88
C MET A 245 -6.00 5.90 -7.06
N GLY A 246 -5.06 4.99 -6.77
CA GLY A 246 -3.82 5.31 -6.08
C GLY A 246 -2.96 6.32 -6.84
N ILE A 247 -2.83 6.17 -8.15
CA ILE A 247 -2.10 7.11 -9.03
C ILE A 247 -2.77 8.49 -9.00
N MET A 248 -4.09 8.56 -9.15
CA MET A 248 -4.83 9.83 -9.12
C MET A 248 -4.67 10.54 -7.77
N LEU A 249 -4.88 9.84 -6.65
CA LEU A 249 -4.71 10.41 -5.31
C LEU A 249 -3.27 10.89 -5.07
N SER A 250 -2.28 10.10 -5.49
CA SER A 250 -0.86 10.45 -5.32
C SER A 250 -0.45 11.64 -6.17
N CYS A 251 -0.91 11.70 -7.43
CA CYS A 251 -0.67 12.80 -8.35
C CYS A 251 -1.28 14.10 -7.81
N MET A 252 -2.55 14.05 -7.38
CA MET A 252 -3.22 15.20 -6.76
C MET A 252 -2.48 15.68 -5.52
N PHE A 253 -2.11 14.76 -4.61
CA PHE A 253 -1.42 15.12 -3.39
C PHE A 253 0.00 15.67 -3.64
N TRP A 254 0.73 15.09 -4.59
CA TRP A 254 2.05 15.57 -4.99
C TRP A 254 1.97 16.99 -5.58
N ASN A 255 1.05 17.23 -6.50
CA ASN A 255 0.87 18.56 -7.10
C ASN A 255 0.53 19.61 -6.05
N LEU A 256 -0.36 19.29 -5.09
CA LEU A 256 -0.66 20.17 -3.96
C LEU A 256 0.57 20.45 -3.09
N LEU A 257 1.38 19.43 -2.80
CA LEU A 257 2.61 19.62 -2.03
C LEU A 257 3.63 20.49 -2.78
N VAL A 258 3.76 20.32 -4.10
CA VAL A 258 4.65 21.14 -4.93
C VAL A 258 4.19 22.60 -4.95
N GLU A 259 2.90 22.85 -5.19
CA GLU A 259 2.32 24.21 -5.16
C GLU A 259 2.50 24.89 -3.79
N MET A 260 2.33 24.13 -2.69
CA MET A 260 2.60 24.65 -1.35
C MET A 260 4.10 24.90 -1.09
N SER A 261 5.00 24.13 -1.70
CA SER A 261 6.44 24.41 -1.66
C SER A 261 6.76 25.73 -2.33
N GLU A 262 6.31 25.88 -3.58
CA GLU A 262 6.63 27.03 -4.40
C GLU A 262 6.00 28.30 -3.82
N SER A 263 4.81 28.21 -3.21
CA SER A 263 4.20 29.36 -2.53
C SER A 263 4.91 29.76 -1.24
N MET A 264 5.47 28.82 -0.47
CA MET A 264 6.33 29.13 0.68
C MET A 264 7.66 29.76 0.22
N ASP A 265 8.26 29.23 -0.84
CA ASP A 265 9.45 29.79 -1.50
C ASP A 265 9.13 31.10 -2.28
N MET A 266 7.87 31.53 -2.35
CA MET A 266 7.42 32.81 -2.93
C MET A 266 7.03 33.85 -1.88
N VAL A 267 7.09 33.53 -0.59
CA VAL A 267 7.18 34.55 0.50
C VAL A 267 8.58 35.19 0.51
N ASP A 268 9.32 35.04 -0.58
CA ASP A 268 10.74 35.24 -0.71
C ASP A 268 11.03 36.53 -1.52
N PHE A 269 11.47 37.53 -0.77
CA PHE A 269 12.34 38.66 -1.11
C PHE A 269 12.01 39.62 -2.26
N LYS A 270 11.11 39.32 -3.19
CA LYS A 270 10.79 40.23 -4.30
C LYS A 270 10.04 41.49 -3.83
N ILE A 271 9.23 41.35 -2.79
CA ILE A 271 8.55 42.48 -2.12
C ILE A 271 9.56 43.33 -1.33
N LEU A 272 10.48 42.71 -0.59
CA LEU A 272 11.54 43.40 0.16
C LEU A 272 12.52 44.13 -0.79
N LYS A 273 12.87 43.50 -1.92
CA LYS A 273 13.69 44.10 -2.99
C LYS A 273 12.97 45.23 -3.72
N ARG A 274 11.64 45.15 -3.88
CA ARG A 274 10.82 46.22 -4.46
C ARG A 274 10.57 47.37 -3.47
N ALA A 275 10.69 47.11 -2.18
CA ALA A 275 10.63 48.09 -1.09
C ALA A 275 11.98 48.74 -0.76
N GLY A 276 13.06 48.39 -1.45
CA GLY A 276 14.37 49.07 -1.33
C GLY A 276 15.19 48.73 -0.09
N PHE A 277 14.86 47.67 0.64
CA PHE A 277 15.63 47.26 1.81
C PHE A 277 16.89 46.48 1.40
N GLU A 278 18.08 47.00 1.75
CA GLU A 278 19.35 46.30 1.61
C GLU A 278 19.54 45.27 2.74
N TYR A 279 20.13 44.13 2.37
CA TYR A 279 20.29 42.94 3.22
C TYR A 279 21.13 43.18 4.48
N SER A 280 21.99 44.20 4.48
CA SER A 280 22.88 44.58 5.59
C SER A 280 22.17 45.18 6.80
N GLU A 281 20.90 45.56 6.68
CA GLU A 281 20.09 46.18 7.75
C GLU A 281 19.22 45.18 8.53
N LEU A 282 19.24 43.89 8.16
CA LEU A 282 18.42 42.86 8.80
C LEU A 282 19.23 42.08 9.84
N ASP A 283 18.86 42.20 11.12
CA ASP A 283 19.47 41.42 12.19
C ASP A 283 18.96 39.96 12.16
N LEU A 284 19.77 39.07 11.59
CA LEU A 284 19.52 37.61 11.54
C LEU A 284 20.06 36.85 12.76
N ALA A 285 20.55 37.53 13.81
CA ALA A 285 21.20 36.87 14.95
C ALA A 285 20.29 35.91 15.75
N GLY A 286 18.98 35.91 15.49
CA GLY A 286 18.00 35.01 16.11
C GLY A 286 17.56 33.80 15.27
N ALA A 287 18.09 33.60 14.07
CA ALA A 287 17.71 32.47 13.22
C ALA A 287 18.36 31.17 13.70
N GLY A 288 17.56 30.26 14.27
CA GLY A 288 18.01 28.91 14.58
C GLY A 288 18.29 28.08 13.31
N CYS A 289 19.10 27.03 13.41
CA CYS A 289 19.52 26.13 12.31
C CYS A 289 18.39 25.42 11.52
N CYS A 290 17.12 25.62 11.88
CA CYS A 290 15.97 25.17 11.09
C CYS A 290 15.13 26.39 10.72
N LEU A 291 15.41 26.94 9.54
CA LEU A 291 14.86 28.19 9.01
C LEU A 291 13.40 28.04 8.51
N CYS A 292 12.50 27.44 9.30
CA CYS A 292 11.16 27.08 8.82
C CYS A 292 10.01 27.37 9.80
N LEU A 293 10.10 28.38 10.66
CA LEU A 293 8.91 28.91 11.32
C LEU A 293 9.03 30.43 11.55
N PRO A 294 8.06 31.24 11.06
CA PRO A 294 7.99 32.64 11.46
C PRO A 294 7.58 32.72 12.94
N ARG A 295 8.17 33.67 13.67
CA ARG A 295 7.81 34.00 15.06
C ARG A 295 6.38 34.56 15.10
N ASP A 296 5.56 34.10 16.05
CA ASP A 296 4.29 34.76 16.40
C ASP A 296 4.58 36.22 16.80
N GLY A 297 4.24 37.16 15.92
CA GLY A 297 4.49 38.59 16.09
C GLY A 297 5.12 39.31 14.90
N GLY A 298 5.61 38.58 13.88
CA GLY A 298 6.24 39.19 12.70
C GLY A 298 7.58 39.89 13.01
N TYR A 299 8.31 40.25 11.96
CA TYR A 299 9.55 41.03 12.10
C TYR A 299 9.18 42.49 12.37
N LEU A 300 9.52 43.02 13.55
CA LEU A 300 9.34 44.44 13.84
C LEU A 300 10.46 45.25 13.17
N PRO A 301 10.14 46.32 12.40
CA PRO A 301 11.17 47.24 11.95
C PRO A 301 11.73 48.04 13.13
N LEU A 302 13.05 48.19 13.18
CA LEU A 302 13.71 49.12 14.09
C LEU A 302 13.34 50.56 13.69
N PRO A 303 13.17 51.49 14.66
CA PRO A 303 12.98 52.90 14.33
C PRO A 303 14.26 53.41 13.65
N ALA A 304 14.12 54.00 12.46
CA ALA A 304 15.22 54.66 11.77
C ALA A 304 15.78 55.76 12.69
N LEU A 305 17.07 55.69 12.99
CA LEU A 305 17.79 56.79 13.60
C LEU A 305 18.12 57.78 12.48
N ASP A 306 17.51 58.96 12.50
CA ASP A 306 17.80 60.04 11.57
C ASP A 306 19.31 60.38 11.62
N PRO A 307 20.03 60.41 10.49
CA PRO A 307 21.43 60.84 10.48
C PRO A 307 21.47 62.36 10.71
N ILE A 308 21.89 62.74 11.92
CA ILE A 308 21.98 64.12 12.38
C ILE A 308 23.08 64.87 11.63
N LEU A 309 22.76 66.12 11.28
CA LEU A 309 23.64 67.30 11.24
C LEU A 309 25.00 67.06 11.93
N SER A 310 26.07 67.24 11.16
CA SER A 310 27.47 67.17 11.61
C SER A 310 27.77 68.11 12.78
N ASP A 311 28.26 67.58 13.91
CA ASP A 311 29.02 68.33 14.92
C ASP A 311 30.22 67.49 15.42
N PRO A 312 31.48 67.93 15.23
CA PRO A 312 32.68 67.12 15.45
C PRO A 312 33.37 67.39 16.80
N ASP A 313 32.67 67.38 17.93
CA ASP A 313 33.32 67.51 19.25
C ASP A 313 32.64 66.68 20.36
N LEU A 314 32.87 65.36 20.37
CA LEU A 314 32.79 64.59 21.63
C LEU A 314 33.71 63.34 21.61
N LYS A 315 34.65 63.28 22.56
CA LYS A 315 35.65 62.21 22.71
C LYS A 315 35.02 60.87 23.18
N PRO A 316 35.62 59.72 22.85
CA PRO A 316 35.10 58.40 23.20
C PRO A 316 35.44 58.00 24.66
N ILE A 317 34.47 57.41 25.37
CA ILE A 317 34.67 56.72 26.67
C ILE A 317 34.36 55.22 26.46
N PRO A 318 35.25 54.28 26.87
CA PRO A 318 35.08 52.85 26.60
C PRO A 318 34.46 52.10 27.79
N ILE A 319 33.50 51.20 27.58
CA ILE A 319 33.12 50.20 28.60
C ILE A 319 32.96 48.80 28.00
N ARG A 320 34.07 48.06 28.18
CA ARG A 320 34.25 46.66 28.59
C ARG A 320 33.09 45.65 28.42
N VAL A 321 33.40 44.62 27.61
CA VAL A 321 32.73 43.33 27.47
C VAL A 321 32.69 42.56 28.79
N GLN A 322 31.50 42.12 29.23
CA GLN A 322 31.33 41.12 30.29
C GLN A 322 31.08 39.74 29.64
N ARG A 323 31.90 38.73 29.98
CA ARG A 323 31.66 37.30 29.67
C ARG A 323 30.81 36.64 30.78
N PRO A 324 30.13 35.50 30.52
CA PRO A 324 29.06 34.97 31.35
C PRO A 324 29.55 34.08 32.51
N LEU A 325 28.74 33.99 33.59
CA LEU A 325 28.82 32.94 34.63
C LEU A 325 27.50 32.14 34.63
N PRO A 326 27.49 30.87 35.11
CA PRO A 326 26.58 29.83 34.64
C PRO A 326 25.26 29.84 35.43
N VAL A 327 24.15 29.58 34.73
CA VAL A 327 22.87 29.33 35.39
C VAL A 327 22.63 27.82 35.53
N GLN A 328 22.35 27.47 36.78
CA GLN A 328 22.16 26.16 37.36
C GLN A 328 20.94 25.41 36.80
N VAL A 329 21.08 24.08 36.77
CA VAL A 329 20.07 23.07 36.44
C VAL A 329 18.83 23.22 37.34
N HIS A 330 17.65 23.46 36.78
CA HIS A 330 16.40 23.46 37.55
C HIS A 330 15.68 22.10 37.51
N LYS A 331 15.39 21.61 38.73
CA LYS A 331 14.70 20.38 39.12
C LYS A 331 13.19 20.37 38.80
N PRO A 332 12.52 19.20 38.84
CA PRO A 332 11.12 19.02 38.46
C PRO A 332 10.11 19.72 39.39
N LEU A 333 9.00 20.15 38.79
CA LEU A 333 7.84 20.91 39.31
C LEU A 333 7.05 20.25 40.47
N ALA A 334 7.54 19.15 41.05
CA ALA A 334 6.86 18.46 42.15
C ALA A 334 7.23 19.01 43.55
N GLN A 335 8.25 19.88 43.65
CA GLN A 335 8.76 20.39 44.93
C GLN A 335 8.33 21.81 45.29
N SER A 336 7.71 22.56 44.38
CA SER A 336 7.17 23.90 44.64
C SER A 336 5.74 23.90 45.19
N LEU A 337 5.11 22.73 45.31
CA LEU A 337 3.72 22.57 45.78
C LEU A 337 3.60 22.24 47.28
N GLN A 338 4.72 22.08 48.00
CA GLN A 338 4.71 21.78 49.44
C GLN A 338 4.96 23.02 50.32
N ASP A 339 5.61 24.07 49.80
CA ASP A 339 6.03 25.25 50.58
C ASP A 339 5.03 26.42 50.56
N LEU A 340 3.98 26.34 49.74
CA LEU A 340 3.00 27.43 49.56
C LEU A 340 1.69 27.25 50.36
N GLN A 341 1.59 26.20 51.18
CA GLN A 341 0.41 25.94 52.03
C GLN A 341 0.67 26.02 53.54
N LEU A 342 1.91 26.35 53.95
CA LEU A 342 2.31 26.58 55.35
C LEU A 342 2.38 28.07 55.71
N SER A 343 1.37 28.84 55.31
CA SER A 343 1.19 30.23 55.75
C SER A 343 -0.31 30.57 55.72
N GLY A 344 -1.04 30.06 56.71
CA GLY A 344 -2.50 30.25 56.81
C GLY A 344 -2.92 31.58 57.42
N LEU A 345 -4.05 32.14 56.96
CA LEU A 345 -5.18 32.56 57.82
C LEU A 345 -6.42 33.03 57.02
N ARG A 346 -7.57 32.46 57.44
CA ARG A 346 -8.99 32.84 57.30
C ARG A 346 -9.69 32.87 55.93
N LEU A 347 -10.49 31.81 55.72
CA LEU A 347 -11.82 31.90 55.13
C LEU A 347 -12.71 32.77 56.02
N ASP A 348 -13.48 33.68 55.43
CA ASP A 348 -14.92 33.85 55.65
C ASP A 348 -15.51 34.72 54.53
N GLU A 349 -16.70 34.31 54.05
CA GLU A 349 -17.70 35.03 53.23
C GLU A 349 -17.24 36.01 52.13
N VAL A 350 -17.39 35.64 50.85
CA VAL A 350 -18.10 36.46 49.82
C VAL A 350 -18.52 35.54 48.65
N ASP A 351 -19.83 35.25 48.61
CA ASP A 351 -20.69 34.98 47.45
C ASP A 351 -20.32 33.83 46.49
N ILE A 352 -20.98 32.66 46.53
CA ILE A 352 -22.44 32.44 46.41
C ILE A 352 -23.13 33.41 45.41
N GLY A 353 -22.42 33.80 44.34
CA GLY A 353 -22.98 34.71 43.32
C GLY A 353 -23.06 34.15 41.89
N ARG A 354 -22.42 33.01 41.59
CA ARG A 354 -22.21 32.62 40.18
C ARG A 354 -22.65 31.22 39.76
N LYS A 355 -23.26 30.44 40.65
CA LYS A 355 -23.78 29.10 40.33
C LYS A 355 -25.31 29.01 40.22
N GLN A 356 -26.07 30.07 40.54
CA GLN A 356 -27.52 30.08 40.32
C GLN A 356 -27.95 30.57 38.93
N ASN A 357 -27.07 31.15 38.11
CA ASN A 357 -27.46 31.75 36.82
C ASN A 357 -27.26 30.85 35.58
N LYS A 358 -27.01 29.54 35.77
CA LYS A 358 -26.92 28.56 34.67
C LYS A 358 -27.96 27.43 34.73
N GLN A 359 -28.82 27.40 35.75
CA GLN A 359 -29.83 26.35 35.91
C GLN A 359 -31.27 26.84 35.70
N LYS A 360 -31.48 28.13 35.40
CA LYS A 360 -32.81 28.73 35.17
C LYS A 360 -33.04 29.23 33.72
N ARG A 361 -32.33 28.64 32.74
CA ARG A 361 -32.49 28.95 31.31
C ARG A 361 -32.64 27.69 30.43
N ARG A 362 -33.25 26.66 31.01
CA ARG A 362 -33.77 25.44 30.37
C ARG A 362 -35.06 25.05 31.07
N GLU A 363 -36.07 25.89 30.92
CA GLU A 363 -37.49 25.63 31.19
C GLU A 363 -38.18 26.98 30.98
N TYR A 364 -38.49 27.26 29.71
CA TYR A 364 -39.63 28.01 29.18
C TYR A 364 -39.50 28.06 27.65
#